data_AF-A0AAV4LB85-F1
#
_entry.id   AF-A0AAV4LB85-F1
#
_cell.length_a   1.000
_cell.length_b   1.000
_cell.length_c   1.000
_cell.angle_alpha   90.00
_cell.angle_beta   90.00
_cell.angle_gamma   90.00
#
_symmetry.space_group_name_H-M   'P 1'
#
loop_
_entity.id
_entity.type
_entity.pdbx_description
1 polymer ?
#
loop_
_entity_poly.entity_id
_entity_poly.type
_entity_poly.pdbx_seq_one_letter_code
_entity_poly.pdbx_strand_id
1 'polypeptide(L)'
;MPRQYGFILGRREYVQQYPEIQNLLIQELSKIHQEIQVNPRQAATQFSIDTKIPEVIWRRTLERREYGEYPLTADVVAAQQCIADTFFEAGLIRQKIRIQDAMLTSDQK
;
A
#
# COMPACT_ATOMS: atom_id res chain seq x y z
N MET A 1 0.71 8.75 -13.39
CA MET A 1 -0.01 8.54 -12.12
C MET A 1 0.53 7.28 -11.46
N PRO A 2 0.65 7.22 -10.12
CA PRO A 2 1.20 6.05 -9.43
C PRO A 2 0.31 4.81 -9.64
N ARG A 3 0.94 3.65 -9.78
CA ARG A 3 0.28 2.40 -10.22
C ARG A 3 -0.53 1.71 -9.12
N GLN A 4 -0.35 2.09 -7.86
CA GLN A 4 -1.06 1.56 -6.70
C GLN A 4 -1.43 2.69 -5.72
N TYR A 5 -2.65 2.63 -5.17
CA TYR A 5 -3.23 3.66 -4.29
C TYR A 5 -3.32 3.25 -2.80
N GLY A 6 -2.79 2.09 -2.43
CA GLY A 6 -2.78 1.60 -1.05
C GLY A 6 -1.46 1.92 -0.34
N PHE A 7 -1.55 2.32 0.93
CA PHE A 7 -0.40 2.64 1.78
C PHE A 7 -0.39 1.76 3.03
N ILE A 8 0.81 1.47 3.54
CA ILE A 8 1.00 0.86 4.86
C ILE A 8 1.15 2.00 5.86
N LEU A 9 0.33 1.98 6.91
CA LEU A 9 0.29 3.03 7.93
C LEU A 9 0.65 2.43 9.29
N GLY A 10 1.44 3.17 10.07
CA GLY A 10 1.83 2.80 11.42
C GLY A 10 1.81 4.01 12.34
N ARG A 11 1.70 3.79 13.65
CA ARG A 11 1.89 4.85 14.64
C ARG A 11 3.35 5.29 14.61
N ARG A 12 3.59 6.59 14.58
CA ARG A 12 4.94 7.16 14.45
C ARG A 12 5.89 6.64 15.53
N GLU A 13 5.42 6.64 16.78
CA GLU A 13 6.22 6.24 17.94
C GLU A 13 6.62 4.76 17.83
N TYR A 14 5.71 3.90 17.37
CA TYR A 14 5.96 2.47 17.22
C TYR A 14 6.99 2.20 16.11
N VAL A 15 6.85 2.84 14.95
CA VAL A 15 7.78 2.63 13.83
C VAL A 15 9.17 3.19 14.16
N GLN A 16 9.24 4.30 14.89
CA GLN A 16 10.51 4.86 15.36
C GLN A 16 11.18 4.00 16.44
N GLN A 17 10.40 3.38 17.33
CA GLN A 17 10.90 2.52 18.39
C GLN A 17 11.38 1.16 17.87
N TYR A 18 10.75 0.64 16.80
CA TYR A 18 11.02 -0.69 16.25
C TYR A 18 11.29 -0.64 14.73
N PRO A 19 12.38 0.02 14.28
CA PRO A 19 12.69 0.16 12.85
C PRO A 19 12.93 -1.19 12.16
N GLU A 20 13.40 -2.21 12.87
CA GLU A 20 13.57 -3.56 12.35
C GLU A 20 12.25 -4.23 11.97
N ILE A 21 11.16 -3.94 12.69
CA ILE A 21 9.83 -4.48 12.40
C ILE A 21 9.30 -3.93 11.07
N GLN A 22 9.57 -2.67 10.77
CA GLN A 22 9.22 -2.07 9.49
C GLN A 22 9.86 -2.84 8.34
N ASN A 23 11.18 -3.06 8.40
CA ASN A 23 11.91 -3.74 7.34
C ASN A 23 11.44 -5.19 7.16
N LEU A 24 11.22 -5.91 8.28
CA LEU A 24 10.71 -7.27 8.24
C LEU A 24 9.31 -7.33 7.61
N LEU A 25 8.40 -6.44 8.01
CA LEU A 25 7.04 -6.41 7.46
C LEU A 25 7.05 -6.19 5.95
N ILE A 26 7.80 -5.20 5.46
CA ILE A 26 7.94 -4.94 4.03
C ILE A 26 8.54 -6.17 3.34
N GLN A 27 9.62 -6.75 3.87
CA GLN A 27 10.21 -7.95 3.27
C GLN A 27 9.23 -9.12 3.13
N GLU A 28 8.43 -9.41 4.15
CA GLU A 28 7.46 -10.51 4.10
C GLU A 28 6.30 -10.21 3.14
N LEU A 29 5.82 -8.97 3.07
CA LEU A 29 4.80 -8.57 2.09
C LEU A 29 5.33 -8.70 0.66
N SER A 30 6.61 -8.35 0.43
CA SER A 30 7.28 -8.48 -0.86
C SER A 30 7.27 -9.92 -1.36
N LYS A 31 7.59 -10.88 -0.48
CA LYS A 31 7.58 -12.31 -0.81
C LYS A 31 6.18 -12.77 -1.24
N ILE A 32 5.16 -12.41 -0.48
CA ILE A 32 3.76 -12.75 -0.81
C ILE A 32 3.36 -12.15 -2.15
N HIS A 33 3.71 -10.88 -2.41
CA HIS A 33 3.44 -10.25 -3.70
C HIS A 33 4.14 -10.97 -4.86
N GLN A 34 5.39 -11.38 -4.69
CA GLN A 34 6.14 -12.13 -5.71
C GLN A 34 5.50 -13.49 -5.99
N GLU A 35 5.07 -14.21 -4.96
CA GLU A 35 4.38 -15.50 -5.13
C GLU A 35 3.09 -15.35 -5.96
N ILE A 36 2.31 -14.31 -5.67
CA ILE A 36 1.09 -13.99 -6.43
C ILE A 36 1.42 -13.64 -7.89
N GLN A 37 2.47 -12.86 -8.14
CA GLN A 37 2.89 -12.51 -9.50
C GLN A 37 3.38 -13.72 -10.30
N VAL A 38 4.18 -14.58 -9.68
CA VAL A 38 4.77 -15.76 -10.34
C VAL A 38 3.70 -16.79 -10.68
N ASN A 39 2.72 -16.98 -9.80
CA ASN A 39 1.64 -17.93 -10.03
C ASN A 39 0.25 -17.40 -9.64
N PRO A 40 -0.34 -16.50 -10.45
CA PRO A 40 -1.67 -15.93 -10.18
C PRO A 40 -2.77 -16.99 -10.10
N ARG A 41 -2.62 -18.12 -10.79
CA ARG A 41 -3.60 -19.21 -10.75
C ARG A 41 -3.61 -19.90 -9.38
N GLN A 42 -2.45 -20.27 -8.87
CA GLN A 42 -2.35 -20.87 -7.54
C GLN A 42 -2.83 -19.91 -6.45
N ALA A 43 -2.47 -18.63 -6.56
CA ALA A 43 -2.98 -17.60 -5.66
C ALA A 43 -4.51 -17.48 -5.72
N ALA A 44 -5.13 -17.59 -6.91
CA ALA A 44 -6.58 -17.56 -7.06
C ALA A 44 -7.26 -18.76 -6.36
N THR A 45 -6.69 -19.95 -6.48
CA THR A 45 -7.20 -21.15 -5.78
C THR A 45 -7.13 -20.97 -4.27
N GLN A 46 -5.99 -20.49 -3.74
CA GLN A 46 -5.83 -20.24 -2.31
C GLN A 46 -6.83 -19.19 -1.80
N PHE A 47 -6.93 -18.06 -2.49
CA PHE A 47 -7.87 -17.01 -2.10
C PHE A 47 -9.33 -17.47 -2.17
N SER A 48 -9.66 -18.35 -3.12
CA SER A 48 -11.00 -18.93 -3.21
C SER A 48 -11.36 -19.74 -1.97
N ILE A 49 -10.41 -20.50 -1.42
CA ILE A 49 -10.61 -21.28 -0.19
C ILE A 49 -10.84 -20.34 0.99
N ASP A 50 -9.95 -19.35 1.17
CA ASP A 50 -9.94 -18.49 2.35
C ASP A 50 -11.15 -17.53 2.39
N THR A 51 -11.55 -17.00 1.23
CA THR A 51 -12.59 -15.96 1.13
C THR A 51 -13.96 -16.50 0.73
N LYS A 52 -14.03 -17.77 0.28
CA LYS A 52 -15.24 -18.41 -0.27
C LYS A 52 -15.80 -17.73 -1.52
N ILE A 53 -15.02 -16.87 -2.17
CA ILE A 53 -15.33 -16.28 -3.47
C ILE A 53 -14.86 -17.25 -4.57
N PRO A 54 -15.62 -17.50 -5.65
CA PRO A 54 -15.22 -18.44 -6.69
C PRO A 54 -13.87 -18.10 -7.35
N GLU A 55 -13.05 -19.13 -7.60
CA GLU A 55 -11.71 -18.99 -8.21
C GLU A 55 -11.72 -18.18 -9.51
N VAL A 56 -12.74 -18.32 -10.35
CA VAL A 56 -12.85 -17.57 -11.62
C VAL A 56 -12.89 -16.05 -11.40
N ILE A 57 -13.46 -15.59 -10.29
CA ILE A 57 -13.50 -14.17 -9.92
C ILE A 57 -12.12 -13.72 -9.43
N TRP A 58 -11.45 -14.54 -8.64
CA TRP A 58 -10.09 -14.27 -8.19
C TRP A 58 -9.12 -14.23 -9.35
N ARG A 59 -9.15 -15.20 -10.26
CA ARG A 59 -8.34 -15.18 -11.49
C ARG A 59 -8.47 -13.87 -12.24
N ARG A 60 -9.71 -13.42 -12.50
CA ARG A 60 -9.95 -12.16 -13.20
C ARG A 60 -9.41 -10.95 -12.45
N THR A 61 -9.44 -10.99 -11.12
CA THR A 61 -8.91 -9.91 -10.26
C THR A 61 -7.38 -9.89 -10.29
N LEU A 62 -6.76 -11.06 -10.13
CA LEU A 62 -5.30 -11.21 -10.09
C LEU A 62 -4.66 -10.96 -11.46
N GLU A 63 -5.35 -11.24 -12.56
CA GLU A 63 -4.91 -10.90 -13.93
C GLU A 63 -4.92 -9.38 -14.20
N ARG A 64 -5.74 -8.61 -13.48
CA ARG A 64 -5.88 -7.15 -13.67
C ARG A 64 -5.01 -6.32 -12.74
N ARG A 65 -4.68 -6.87 -11.58
CA ARG A 65 -4.00 -6.15 -10.52
C ARG A 65 -2.51 -6.39 -10.61
N GLU A 66 -1.74 -5.31 -10.72
CA GLU A 66 -0.30 -5.39 -10.45
C GLU A 66 -0.12 -5.57 -8.93
N TYR A 67 0.65 -6.59 -8.56
CA TYR A 67 1.14 -6.78 -7.20
C TYR A 67 2.54 -6.20 -7.12
N GLY A 68 3.02 -5.85 -5.93
CA GLY A 68 4.37 -5.33 -5.78
C GLY A 68 4.48 -4.26 -4.72
N GLU A 69 5.73 -3.89 -4.45
CA GLU A 69 6.06 -2.84 -3.50
C GLU A 69 6.63 -1.67 -4.25
N TYR A 70 6.08 -0.49 -3.97
CA TYR A 70 6.49 0.74 -4.64
C TYR A 70 7.02 1.71 -3.60
N PRO A 71 8.18 2.33 -3.85
CA PRO A 71 8.71 3.33 -2.95
C PRO A 71 7.77 4.53 -2.88
N LEU A 72 7.76 5.18 -1.71
CA LEU A 72 7.02 6.41 -1.51
C LEU A 72 7.83 7.58 -2.08
N THR A 73 7.72 7.80 -3.39
CA THR A 73 8.45 8.86 -4.09
C THR A 73 7.83 10.24 -3.85
N ALA A 74 8.59 11.30 -4.16
CA ALA A 74 8.10 12.67 -4.10
C ALA A 74 6.83 12.88 -4.94
N ASP A 75 6.73 12.24 -6.11
CA ASP A 75 5.54 12.30 -6.97
C ASP A 75 4.32 11.66 -6.31
N VAL A 76 4.50 10.54 -5.58
CA VAL A 76 3.41 9.90 -4.85
C VAL A 76 2.94 10.80 -3.71
N VAL A 77 3.87 11.41 -2.97
CA VAL A 77 3.55 12.35 -1.89
C VAL A 77 2.81 13.57 -2.43
N ALA A 78 3.26 14.15 -3.54
CA ALA A 78 2.60 15.28 -4.20
C ALA A 78 1.19 14.91 -4.68
N ALA A 79 1.01 13.72 -5.26
CA ALA A 79 -0.30 13.23 -5.67
C ALA A 79 -1.26 13.06 -4.47
N GLN A 80 -0.77 12.53 -3.34
CA GLN A 80 -1.57 12.42 -2.13
C GLN A 80 -1.92 13.79 -1.54
N GLN A 81 -1.02 14.76 -1.62
CA GLN A 81 -1.30 16.13 -1.18
C GLN A 81 -2.41 16.75 -2.02
N CYS A 82 -2.36 16.57 -3.35
CA CYS A 82 -3.41 17.03 -4.27
C CYS A 82 -4.78 16.42 -3.92
N ILE A 83 -4.84 15.13 -3.59
CA ILE A 83 -6.07 14.47 -3.14
C ILE A 83 -6.56 15.10 -1.82
N ALA A 84 -5.68 15.29 -0.84
CA ALA A 84 -6.04 15.90 0.44
C ALA A 84 -6.57 17.33 0.28
N ASP A 85 -5.95 18.14 -0.57
CA ASP A 85 -6.38 19.50 -0.88
C ASP A 85 -7.75 19.49 -1.57
N THR A 86 -7.94 18.62 -2.56
CA THR A 86 -9.23 18.46 -3.26
C THR A 86 -10.37 18.10 -2.30
N PHE A 87 -10.10 17.21 -1.35
CA PHE A 87 -11.09 16.79 -0.34
C PHE A 87 -11.43 17.93 0.62
N PHE A 88 -10.46 18.78 0.96
CA PHE A 88 -10.69 19.95 1.80
C PHE A 88 -11.51 21.02 1.07
N GLU A 89 -11.16 21.32 -0.18
CA GLU A 89 -11.90 22.27 -1.03
C GLU A 89 -13.35 21.83 -1.27
N ALA A 90 -13.57 20.52 -1.44
CA ALA A 90 -14.90 19.93 -1.56
C ALA A 90 -15.68 19.84 -0.23
N GLY A 91 -15.06 20.20 0.91
CA GLY A 91 -15.68 20.12 2.24
C GLY A 91 -15.86 18.69 2.77
N LEU A 92 -15.20 17.69 2.17
CA LEU A 92 -15.25 16.29 2.60
C LEU A 92 -14.40 16.02 3.86
N ILE A 93 -13.38 16.85 4.08
CA ILE A 93 -12.59 16.87 5.31
C ILE A 93 -12.60 18.27 5.93
N ARG A 94 -12.60 18.33 7.26
CA ARG A 94 -12.76 19.59 8.00
C ARG A 94 -11.47 20.37 8.21
N GLN A 95 -10.32 19.72 8.06
CA GLN A 95 -9.02 20.30 8.32
C GLN A 95 -8.10 20.05 7.14
N LYS A 96 -7.25 21.03 6.84
CA LYS A 96 -6.20 20.87 5.85
C LYS A 96 -5.16 19.88 6.37
N ILE A 97 -4.82 18.89 5.55
CA ILE A 97 -3.83 17.87 5.88
C ILE A 97 -2.56 18.16 5.08
N ARG A 98 -1.41 18.11 5.74
CA ARG A 98 -0.10 18.15 5.09
C ARG A 98 0.48 16.73 5.07
N ILE A 99 0.53 16.09 3.91
CA ILE A 99 0.97 14.69 3.78
C ILE A 99 2.42 14.51 4.21
N GLN A 100 3.27 15.53 4.02
CA GLN A 100 4.67 15.50 4.47
C GLN A 100 4.78 15.24 5.98
N ASP A 101 3.82 15.72 6.78
CA ASP A 101 3.82 15.54 8.24
C ASP A 101 3.47 14.11 8.66
N ALA A 102 2.96 13.28 7.73
CA ALA A 102 2.71 11.86 7.94
C ALA A 102 3.90 10.98 7.47
N MET A 103 4.89 11.57 6.80
CA MET A 103 6.09 10.84 6.41
C MET A 103 6.91 10.50 7.65
N LEU A 104 7.50 9.31 7.62
CA LEU A 104 8.60 8.99 8.51
C LEU A 104 9.81 9.67 7.90
N THR A 105 10.30 10.74 8.54
CA THR A 105 11.61 11.28 8.19
C THR A 105 12.61 10.18 8.51
N SER A 106 13.15 9.57 7.46
CA SER A 106 14.39 8.82 7.56
C SER A 106 15.48 9.81 7.93
N ASP A 107 15.63 10.09 9.22
CA ASP A 107 16.88 10.62 9.75
C ASP A 107 17.85 9.42 9.76
N GLN A 108 18.29 9.03 8.56
CA GLN A 108 19.33 8.04 8.37
C GLN A 108 20.62 8.81 8.10
N LYS A 109 21.43 8.88 9.16
CA LYS A 109 22.88 9.04 9.08
C LYS A 109 23.49 8.06 8.09
#